data_AF-A0A943MUT9-F1
#
_entry.id   AF-A0A943MUT9-F1
#
_cell.length_a   1.000
_cell.length_b   1.000
_cell.length_c   1.000
_cell.angle_alpha   90.00
_cell.angle_beta   90.00
_cell.angle_gamma   90.00
#
_symmetry.space_group_name_H-M   'P 1'
#
loop_
_entity.id
_entity.type
_entity.pdbx_description
1 polymer ?
#
loop_
_entity_poly.entity_id
_entity_poly.type
_entity_poly.pdbx_seq_one_letter_code
_entity_poly.pdbx_strand_id
1 'polypeptide(L)'
;MQTQNVPIGTYGCTWTSFTMIANYLRGLDYNPGQVHKIVANYACPFDYEQAGSRCSLTLDLHDRSRTYTTAQLAPIVADSISNKKRPVMIGMAKGNDTHFVVAYAYSGELIYIKDPAFYNDPTLQDYMNQGSIIHRVYSYQY
;
A
#
# COMPACT_ATOMS: atom_id res chain seq x y z
N MET A 1 -23.50 3.83 -2.87
CA MET A 1 -23.71 2.60 -3.65
C MET A 1 -22.33 2.13 -4.06
N GLN A 2 -21.93 0.92 -3.67
CA GLN A 2 -20.72 0.28 -4.21
C GLN A 2 -20.79 0.34 -5.74
N THR A 3 -19.92 1.11 -6.36
CA THR A 3 -19.97 1.37 -7.80
C THR A 3 -19.63 0.12 -8.62
N GLN A 4 -19.17 -0.94 -7.97
CA GLN A 4 -19.16 -2.28 -8.52
C GLN A 4 -19.52 -3.27 -7.40
N ASN A 5 -20.39 -4.23 -7.70
CA ASN A 5 -20.88 -5.29 -6.80
C ASN A 5 -19.78 -6.35 -6.51
N VAL A 6 -18.55 -5.88 -6.30
CA VAL A 6 -17.35 -6.69 -6.15
C VAL A 6 -17.12 -6.85 -4.65
N PRO A 7 -16.99 -8.08 -4.13
CA PRO A 7 -16.69 -8.30 -2.73
C PRO A 7 -15.46 -7.50 -2.31
N ILE A 8 -15.44 -6.99 -1.08
CA ILE A 8 -14.27 -6.33 -0.46
C ILE A 8 -12.99 -7.15 -0.69
N GLY A 9 -13.11 -8.49 -0.79
CA GLY A 9 -12.02 -9.40 -1.10
C GLY A 9 -11.22 -9.07 -2.36
N THR A 10 -11.82 -8.54 -3.42
CA THR A 10 -11.10 -8.27 -4.69
C THR A 10 -10.12 -7.09 -4.59
N TYR A 11 -10.35 -6.16 -3.67
CA TYR A 11 -9.43 -5.04 -3.39
C TYR A 11 -8.89 -5.09 -1.96
N GLY A 12 -9.05 -6.23 -1.28
CA GLY A 12 -8.86 -6.36 0.17
C GLY A 12 -7.44 -6.04 0.65
N CYS A 13 -6.43 -6.41 -0.15
CA CYS A 13 -5.03 -6.07 0.14
C CYS A 13 -4.76 -4.56 0.01
N THR A 14 -5.31 -3.90 -1.02
CA THR A 14 -5.22 -2.44 -1.17
C THR A 14 -5.89 -1.73 0.00
N TRP A 15 -7.10 -2.17 0.40
CA TRP A 15 -7.85 -1.60 1.50
C TRP A 15 -7.14 -1.67 2.83
N THR A 16 -6.69 -2.87 3.15
CA THR A 16 -6.03 -3.13 4.42
C THR A 16 -4.71 -2.38 4.47
N SER A 17 -3.96 -2.34 3.36
CA SER A 17 -2.74 -1.54 3.25
C SER A 17 -2.99 -0.05 3.44
N PHE A 18 -4.00 0.52 2.77
CA PHE A 18 -4.38 1.92 2.94
C PHE A 18 -4.80 2.22 4.37
N THR A 19 -5.61 1.34 4.97
CA THR A 19 -6.07 1.47 6.36
C THR A 19 -4.90 1.48 7.34
N MET A 20 -3.91 0.60 7.16
CA MET A 20 -2.68 0.61 7.98
C MET A 20 -1.94 1.94 7.89
N ILE A 21 -1.80 2.50 6.69
CA ILE A 21 -1.15 3.80 6.48
C ILE A 21 -1.96 4.94 7.11
N ALA A 22 -3.27 4.96 6.90
CA ALA A 22 -4.15 6.00 7.44
C ALA A 22 -4.14 5.99 8.98
N ASN A 23 -4.22 4.80 9.59
CA ASN A 23 -4.11 4.63 11.04
C ASN A 23 -2.77 5.13 11.57
N TYR A 24 -1.67 4.77 10.89
CA TYR A 24 -0.33 5.21 11.30
C TYR A 24 -0.18 6.74 11.25
N LEU A 25 -0.56 7.37 10.13
CA LEU A 25 -0.35 8.81 9.94
C LEU A 25 -1.29 9.67 10.80
N ARG A 26 -2.50 9.18 11.08
CA ARG A 26 -3.52 9.94 11.81
C ARG A 26 -3.67 9.54 13.26
N GLY A 27 -2.98 8.51 13.73
CA GLY A 27 -3.16 7.94 15.07
C GLY A 27 -4.57 7.37 15.26
N LEU A 28 -5.13 6.73 14.23
CA LEU A 28 -6.47 6.12 14.27
C LEU A 28 -6.37 4.61 14.49
N ASP A 29 -7.48 4.00 14.89
CA ASP A 29 -7.61 2.54 15.03
C ASP A 29 -8.83 2.03 14.23
N TYR A 30 -8.87 2.39 12.95
CA TYR A 30 -9.93 1.95 12.06
C TYR A 30 -9.63 0.57 11.49
N ASN A 31 -10.66 -0.26 11.37
CA ASN A 31 -10.59 -1.46 10.54
C ASN A 31 -10.92 -1.13 9.06
N PRO A 32 -10.56 -2.02 8.11
CA PRO A 32 -10.80 -1.76 6.69
C PRO A 32 -12.27 -1.50 6.33
N GLY A 33 -13.22 -2.09 7.07
CA GLY A 33 -14.65 -1.86 6.88
C GLY A 33 -15.10 -0.44 7.27
N GLN A 34 -14.47 0.16 8.29
CA GLN A 34 -14.70 1.56 8.67
C GLN A 34 -14.11 2.51 7.63
N VAL A 35 -12.88 2.26 7.18
CA VAL A 35 -12.24 3.07 6.13
C VAL A 35 -13.03 3.01 4.82
N HIS A 36 -13.52 1.83 4.43
CA HIS A 36 -14.37 1.67 3.25
C HIS A 36 -15.62 2.55 3.31
N LYS A 37 -16.25 2.72 4.49
CA LYS A 37 -17.41 3.62 4.66
C LYS A 37 -17.03 5.10 4.50
N ILE A 38 -15.83 5.49 4.93
CA ILE A 38 -15.31 6.87 4.80
C ILE A 38 -14.98 7.19 3.34
N VAL A 39 -14.29 6.28 2.66
CA VAL A 39 -13.91 6.42 1.25
C VAL A 39 -15.12 6.25 0.32
N ALA A 40 -16.14 5.51 0.75
CA ALA A 40 -17.44 5.37 0.09
C ALA A 40 -17.32 4.89 -1.37
N ASN A 41 -17.78 5.67 -2.35
CA ASN A 41 -17.86 5.24 -3.75
C ASN A 41 -16.49 5.23 -4.46
N TYR A 42 -15.46 5.85 -3.86
CA TYR A 42 -14.07 5.84 -4.35
C TYR A 42 -13.34 4.54 -4.02
N ALA A 43 -14.10 3.58 -3.50
CA ALA A 43 -13.59 2.29 -3.13
C ALA A 43 -13.43 1.33 -4.30
N CYS A 44 -14.30 1.42 -5.29
CA CYS A 44 -14.35 0.44 -6.35
C CYS A 44 -14.66 1.12 -7.68
N PRO A 45 -13.64 1.33 -8.54
CA PRO A 45 -12.21 1.05 -8.32
C PRO A 45 -11.60 1.94 -7.22
N PHE A 46 -10.50 1.48 -6.60
CA PHE A 46 -9.81 2.26 -5.56
C PHE A 46 -9.16 3.51 -6.17
N ASP A 47 -9.67 4.68 -5.80
CA ASP A 47 -9.13 5.98 -6.17
C ASP A 47 -8.21 6.49 -5.05
N TYR A 48 -6.90 6.45 -5.28
CA TYR A 48 -5.87 6.74 -4.28
C TYR A 48 -5.95 8.19 -3.78
N GLU A 49 -6.22 9.14 -4.67
CA GLU A 49 -6.27 10.56 -4.31
C GLU A 49 -7.53 10.86 -3.50
N GLN A 50 -8.69 10.38 -3.98
CA GLN A 50 -9.96 10.59 -3.30
C GLN A 50 -10.03 9.84 -1.98
N ALA A 51 -9.49 8.61 -1.90
CA ALA A 51 -9.39 7.87 -0.65
C ALA A 51 -8.54 8.61 0.38
N GLY A 52 -7.37 9.11 -0.04
CA GLY A 52 -6.52 9.95 0.80
C GLY A 52 -7.28 11.17 1.32
N SER A 53 -7.85 11.97 0.41
CA SER A 53 -8.56 13.21 0.74
C SER A 53 -9.71 12.98 1.76
N ARG A 54 -10.49 11.90 1.60
CA ARG A 54 -11.57 11.53 2.53
C ARG A 54 -11.07 11.16 3.93
N CYS A 55 -9.82 10.69 4.02
CA CYS A 55 -9.14 10.41 5.28
C CYS A 55 -8.27 11.58 5.77
N SER A 56 -8.38 12.77 5.15
CA SER A 56 -7.53 13.94 5.41
C SER A 56 -6.05 13.67 5.15
N LEU A 57 -5.74 12.88 4.13
CA LEU A 57 -4.39 12.58 3.67
C LEU A 57 -4.20 13.11 2.25
N THR A 58 -2.98 13.51 1.92
CA THR A 58 -2.59 13.87 0.55
C THR A 58 -1.67 12.79 -0.02
N LEU A 59 -1.87 12.42 -1.28
CA LEU A 59 -0.99 11.48 -1.98
C LEU A 59 0.32 12.21 -2.38
N ASP A 60 1.45 11.81 -1.77
CA ASP A 60 2.77 12.45 -1.95
C ASP A 60 3.60 11.73 -3.03
N LEU A 61 3.59 10.39 -3.00
CA LEU A 61 4.26 9.56 -3.99
C LEU A 61 3.20 8.71 -4.69
N HIS A 62 3.26 8.68 -6.02
CA HIS A 62 2.43 7.84 -6.86
C HIS A 62 3.20 7.48 -8.12
N ASP A 63 3.85 6.31 -8.10
CA ASP A 63 4.54 5.78 -9.27
C ASP A 63 3.90 4.48 -9.74
N ARG A 64 3.49 4.46 -11.01
CA ARG A 64 2.98 3.30 -11.76
C ARG A 64 3.60 3.21 -13.16
N SER A 65 4.62 4.04 -13.42
CA SER A 65 5.19 4.25 -14.75
C SER A 65 6.27 3.22 -15.11
N ARG A 66 6.79 2.52 -14.11
CA ARG A 66 7.91 1.59 -14.25
C ARG A 66 7.83 0.45 -13.24
N THR A 67 8.64 -0.56 -13.49
CA THR A 67 8.93 -1.62 -12.52
C THR A 67 10.18 -1.28 -11.70
N TYR A 68 10.25 -1.84 -10.50
CA TYR A 68 11.37 -1.68 -9.58
C TYR A 68 11.98 -3.02 -9.22
N THR A 69 13.30 -3.05 -9.05
CA THR A 69 13.96 -4.04 -8.19
C THR A 69 13.91 -3.59 -6.73
N THR A 70 14.11 -4.51 -5.79
CA THR A 70 14.21 -4.19 -4.35
C THR A 70 15.32 -3.18 -4.09
N ALA A 71 16.49 -3.34 -4.70
CA ALA A 71 17.62 -2.40 -4.60
C ALA A 71 17.28 -0.99 -5.09
N GLN A 72 16.50 -0.86 -6.17
CA GLN A 72 16.05 0.45 -6.68
C GLN A 72 15.00 1.10 -5.77
N LEU A 73 14.16 0.30 -5.13
CA LEU A 73 13.09 0.79 -4.25
C LEU A 73 13.60 1.12 -2.84
N ALA A 74 14.61 0.41 -2.35
CA ALA A 74 15.17 0.57 -1.01
C ALA A 74 15.50 2.03 -0.64
N PRO A 75 16.20 2.83 -1.46
CA PRO A 75 16.47 4.24 -1.11
C PRO A 75 15.19 5.09 -1.01
N ILE A 76 14.15 4.80 -1.80
CA ILE A 76 12.87 5.52 -1.76
C ILE A 76 12.13 5.18 -0.46
N VAL A 77 12.12 3.91 -0.08
CA VAL A 77 11.52 3.45 1.18
C VAL A 77 12.29 4.01 2.38
N ALA A 78 13.62 4.03 2.31
CA ALA A 78 14.47 4.59 3.35
C ALA A 78 14.19 6.08 3.56
N ASP A 79 14.11 6.88 2.50
CA ASP A 79 13.77 8.30 2.59
C ASP A 79 12.37 8.52 3.17
N SER A 80 11.37 7.79 2.67
CA SER A 80 9.99 7.90 3.14
C SER A 80 9.87 7.58 4.64
N ILE A 81 10.52 6.53 5.11
CA ILE A 81 10.45 6.11 6.52
C ILE A 81 11.30 7.02 7.41
N SER A 82 12.56 7.27 7.06
CA SER A 82 13.49 7.96 7.96
C SER A 82 13.31 9.47 7.97
N ASN A 83 13.12 10.09 6.80
CA ASN A 83 13.05 11.53 6.68
C ASN A 83 11.60 12.02 6.72
N LYS A 84 10.70 11.37 5.99
CA LYS A 84 9.30 11.80 5.88
C LYS A 84 8.39 11.22 6.98
N LYS A 85 8.84 10.19 7.71
CA LYS A 85 8.06 9.45 8.71
C LYS A 85 6.76 8.86 8.13
N ARG A 86 6.84 8.30 6.92
CA ARG A 86 5.69 7.78 6.16
C ARG A 86 5.96 6.34 5.72
N PRO A 87 5.08 5.38 6.07
CA PRO A 87 5.10 4.06 5.47
C PRO A 87 4.81 4.14 3.96
N VAL A 88 5.22 3.11 3.21
CA VAL A 88 5.05 3.08 1.75
C VAL A 88 4.15 1.90 1.36
N MET A 89 3.11 2.16 0.59
CA MET A 89 2.29 1.11 -0.02
C MET A 89 2.94 0.63 -1.31
N ILE A 90 3.11 -0.68 -1.45
CA ILE A 90 3.79 -1.30 -2.58
C ILE A 90 2.83 -2.27 -3.25
N GLY A 91 2.63 -2.10 -4.56
CA GLY A 91 1.89 -3.02 -5.41
C GLY A 91 2.85 -3.91 -6.20
N MET A 92 2.66 -5.22 -6.05
CA MET A 92 3.43 -6.26 -6.72
C MET A 92 2.51 -7.05 -7.66
N ALA A 93 2.94 -7.30 -8.89
CA ALA A 93 2.21 -8.13 -9.83
C ALA A 93 2.80 -9.54 -9.89
N LYS A 94 1.93 -10.54 -9.95
CA LYS A 94 2.27 -11.92 -10.29
C LYS A 94 1.21 -12.46 -11.24
N GLY A 95 1.56 -12.64 -12.51
CA GLY A 95 0.57 -12.88 -13.57
C GLY A 95 -0.34 -11.66 -13.76
N ASN A 96 -1.66 -11.87 -13.73
CA ASN A 96 -2.65 -10.81 -13.91
C ASN A 96 -3.09 -10.15 -12.58
N ASP A 97 -2.65 -10.68 -11.44
CA ASP A 97 -3.08 -10.22 -10.13
C ASP A 97 -2.08 -9.22 -9.55
N THR A 98 -2.58 -8.16 -8.93
CA THR A 98 -1.79 -7.20 -8.16
C THR A 98 -2.06 -7.39 -6.67
N HIS A 99 -1.02 -7.66 -5.90
CA HIS A 99 -1.05 -7.73 -4.45
C HIS A 99 -0.43 -6.48 -3.82
N PHE A 100 -0.99 -6.01 -2.71
CA PHE A 100 -0.56 -4.79 -2.03
C PHE A 100 -0.10 -5.06 -0.62
N VAL A 101 1.05 -4.50 -0.25
CA VAL A 101 1.67 -4.59 1.07
C VAL A 101 2.12 -3.20 1.56
N VAL A 102 2.46 -3.08 2.84
CA VAL A 102 2.98 -1.83 3.42
C VAL A 102 4.41 -2.02 3.90
N ALA A 103 5.36 -1.31 3.32
CA ALA A 103 6.71 -1.19 3.85
C ALA A 103 6.72 -0.23 5.05
N TYR A 104 7.26 -0.72 6.17
CA TYR A 104 7.27 0.01 7.45
C TYR A 104 8.66 0.14 8.07
N ALA A 105 9.64 -0.66 7.63
CA ALA A 105 11.02 -0.59 8.06
C ALA A 105 11.96 -1.03 6.93
N TYR A 106 13.25 -0.73 7.09
CA TYR A 106 14.29 -1.14 6.15
C TYR A 106 15.62 -1.40 6.87
N SER A 107 16.49 -2.19 6.24
CA SER A 107 17.87 -2.42 6.68
C SER A 107 18.77 -2.64 5.46
N GLY A 108 19.51 -1.60 5.05
CA GLY A 108 20.21 -1.61 3.77
C GLY A 108 19.21 -1.72 2.62
N GLU A 109 19.36 -2.73 1.77
CA GLU A 109 18.42 -3.03 0.67
C GLU A 109 17.21 -3.86 1.11
N LEU A 110 17.20 -4.36 2.34
CA LEU A 110 16.10 -5.17 2.86
C LEU A 110 14.91 -4.27 3.24
N ILE A 111 13.75 -4.56 2.69
CA ILE A 111 12.49 -3.84 2.97
C ILE A 111 11.55 -4.75 3.74
N TYR A 112 11.23 -4.37 4.97
CA TYR A 112 10.27 -5.09 5.83
C TYR A 112 8.85 -4.64 5.56
N ILE A 113 7.95 -5.60 5.44
CA ILE A 113 6.57 -5.36 5.02
C ILE A 113 5.56 -5.88 6.04
N LYS A 114 4.39 -5.25 6.05
CA LYS A 114 3.15 -5.81 6.58
C LYS A 114 2.30 -6.26 5.40
N ASP A 115 2.08 -7.57 5.32
CA ASP A 115 1.19 -8.17 4.34
C ASP A 115 -0.25 -8.24 4.90
N PRO A 116 -1.25 -7.64 4.22
CA PRO A 116 -2.66 -7.86 4.50
C PRO A 116 -3.15 -9.30 4.34
N ALA A 117 -2.48 -10.08 3.51
CA ALA A 117 -2.82 -11.47 3.26
C ALA A 117 -2.11 -12.41 4.24
N PHE A 118 -2.55 -13.67 4.26
CA PHE A 118 -2.08 -14.67 5.23
C PHE A 118 -0.66 -15.18 4.95
N TYR A 119 0.04 -14.68 3.92
CA TYR A 119 1.27 -15.29 3.42
C TYR A 119 2.47 -15.11 4.36
N ASN A 120 2.36 -14.24 5.38
CA ASN A 120 3.38 -14.03 6.44
C ASN A 120 4.80 -13.75 5.92
N ASP A 121 4.96 -13.36 4.66
CA ASP A 121 6.25 -13.00 4.09
C ASP A 121 6.76 -11.72 4.79
N PRO A 122 7.89 -11.79 5.52
CA PRO A 122 8.36 -10.68 6.35
C PRO A 122 9.00 -9.55 5.53
N THR A 123 9.44 -9.85 4.30
CA THR A 123 10.19 -8.90 3.47
C THR A 123 9.71 -8.86 2.03
N LEU A 124 9.98 -7.73 1.37
CA LEU A 124 9.66 -7.57 -0.04
C LEU A 124 10.47 -8.51 -0.93
N GLN A 125 11.67 -8.90 -0.49
CA GLN A 125 12.55 -9.79 -1.25
C GLN A 125 11.94 -11.19 -1.41
N ASP A 126 11.17 -11.66 -0.43
CA ASP A 126 10.51 -12.96 -0.46
C ASP A 126 9.55 -13.06 -1.66
N TYR A 127 8.77 -12.01 -1.92
CA TYR A 127 7.89 -11.93 -3.10
C TYR A 127 8.65 -11.86 -4.42
N MET A 128 9.78 -11.16 -4.45
CA MET A 128 10.60 -11.05 -5.66
C MET A 128 11.22 -12.40 -6.01
N ASN A 129 11.69 -13.14 -5.01
CA ASN A 129 12.21 -14.51 -5.16
C ASN A 129 11.13 -15.47 -5.69
N GLN A 130 9.85 -15.21 -5.39
CA GLN A 130 8.70 -15.96 -5.89
C GLN A 130 8.22 -15.50 -7.29
N GLY A 131 8.97 -14.61 -7.96
CA GLY A 131 8.68 -14.14 -9.32
C GLY A 131 7.70 -12.98 -9.43
N SER A 132 7.39 -12.30 -8.31
CA SER A 132 6.58 -11.09 -8.35
C SER A 132 7.41 -9.90 -8.85
N ILE A 133 6.76 -8.91 -9.48
CA ILE A 133 7.41 -7.67 -9.92
C ILE A 133 6.80 -6.48 -9.18
N ILE A 134 7.63 -5.58 -8.66
CA ILE A 134 7.13 -4.31 -8.11
C ILE A 134 6.77 -3.39 -9.26
N HIS A 135 5.55 -2.88 -9.29
CA HIS A 135 5.07 -2.02 -10.38
C HIS A 135 4.18 -0.86 -9.92
N ARG A 136 3.94 -0.74 -8.61
CA ARG A 136 3.24 0.42 -8.04
C ARG A 136 3.84 0.81 -6.70
N VAL A 137 4.00 2.11 -6.46
CA VAL A 137 4.54 2.65 -5.21
C VAL A 137 3.74 3.89 -4.83
N TYR A 138 3.23 3.91 -3.60
CA TYR A 138 2.45 5.02 -3.06
C TYR A 138 2.89 5.42 -1.66
N SER A 139 2.85 6.71 -1.37
CA SER A 139 3.05 7.26 -0.02
C SER A 139 2.09 8.42 0.21
N TYR A 140 1.60 8.54 1.44
CA TYR A 140 0.65 9.56 1.84
C TYR A 140 1.25 10.48 2.90
N GLN A 141 0.74 11.70 2.97
CA GLN A 141 1.05 12.67 4.01
C GLN A 141 -0.19 13.12 4.76
N TYR A 142 -0.01 13.43 6.03
CA TYR A 142 -0.97 14.12 6.88
C TYR A 142 -0.52 15.56 7.11
#